data_AF-C9MWS6-F1
#
_entry.id   AF-C9MWS6-F1
#
_cell.length_a   1.000
_cell.length_b   1.000
_cell.length_c   1.000
_cell.angle_alpha   90.00
_cell.angle_beta   90.00
_cell.angle_gamma   90.00
#
_symmetry.space_group_name_H-M   'P 1'
#
loop_
_entity.id
_entity.type
_entity.pdbx_description
1 polymer ?
#
loop_
_entity_poly.entity_id
_entity_poly.type
_entity_poly.pdbx_seq_one_letter_code
_entity_poly.pdbx_strand_id
1 'polypeptide(L)' 'MRRLGISIYPEKTTEEELLNYIDKSFEAGFSRIFSCLLSSTENKEIILKNLKK' A
#
# COMPACT_ATOMS: atom_id res chain seq x y z
N MET A 1 15.32 -9.67 12.87
CA MET A 1 15.49 -10.06 11.45
C MET A 1 15.11 -8.89 10.56
N ARG A 2 15.84 -8.65 9.46
CA ARG A 2 15.50 -7.59 8.50
C ARG A 2 14.22 -8.01 7.74
N ARG A 3 13.28 -7.08 7.56
CA ARG A 3 12.05 -7.29 6.77
C ARG A 3 12.13 -6.49 5.48
N LEU A 4 11.87 -7.14 4.35
CA LEU A 4 11.70 -6.48 3.07
C LEU A 4 10.29 -5.91 2.96
N GLY A 5 10.15 -4.78 2.28
CA GLY A 5 8.87 -4.14 2.03
C GLY A 5 8.80 -3.51 0.64
N ILE A 6 7.57 -3.29 0.18
CA ILE A 6 7.24 -2.71 -1.12
C ILE A 6 6.64 -1.32 -0.94
N SER A 7 6.81 -0.46 -1.95
CA SER A 7 6.14 0.85 -1.99
C SER A 7 5.03 0.82 -3.03
N ILE A 8 3.85 1.29 -2.67
CA ILE A 8 2.68 1.33 -3.54
C ILE A 8 2.16 2.77 -3.68
N TYR A 9 1.61 3.05 -4.85
CA TYR A 9 1.02 4.35 -5.22
C TYR A 9 -0.36 4.08 -5.85
N PRO A 10 -1.42 3.91 -5.05
CA PRO A 10 -2.72 3.46 -5.54
C PRO A 10 -3.29 4.31 -6.69
N GLU A 11 -2.98 5.60 -6.72
CA GLU A 11 -3.48 6.53 -7.73
C GLU A 11 -2.79 6.45 -9.10
N LYS A 12 -1.74 5.65 -9.22
CA LYS A 12 -0.95 5.52 -10.45
C LYS A 12 -1.27 4.24 -11.21
N THR A 13 -2.20 3.42 -10.72
CA THR A 13 -2.53 2.10 -11.27
C THR A 13 -3.98 1.75 -10.93
N THR A 14 -4.46 0.64 -11.45
CA THR A 14 -5.80 0.12 -11.11
C THR A 14 -5.76 -0.70 -9.82
N GLU A 15 -6.91 -0.86 -9.16
CA GLU A 15 -7.02 -1.70 -7.96
C GLU A 15 -6.59 -3.15 -8.21
N GLU A 16 -6.99 -3.72 -9.35
CA GLU A 16 -6.64 -5.09 -9.73
C GLU A 16 -5.12 -5.29 -9.89
N GLU A 17 -4.44 -4.39 -10.61
CA GLU A 17 -2.99 -4.44 -10.76
C GLU A 17 -2.26 -4.28 -9.43
N LEU A 18 -2.78 -3.40 -8.57
CA LEU A 18 -2.23 -3.15 -7.24
C LEU A 18 -2.34 -4.40 -6.36
N LEU A 19 -3.50 -5.05 -6.33
CA LEU A 19 -3.74 -6.27 -5.57
C LEU A 19 -2.85 -7.41 -6.07
N ASN A 20 -2.80 -7.62 -7.39
CA ASN A 20 -1.91 -8.62 -8.00
C ASN A 20 -0.43 -8.38 -7.67
N TYR A 21 0.01 -7.11 -7.63
CA TYR A 21 1.37 -6.76 -7.22
C TYR A 21 1.65 -7.07 -5.74
N ILE A 22 0.68 -6.80 -4.87
CA ILE A 22 0.77 -7.12 -3.43
C ILE A 22 0.86 -8.64 -3.23
N ASP A 23 0.03 -9.42 -3.92
CA ASP A 23 0.02 -10.89 -3.82
C ASP A 23 1.36 -11.48 -4.24
N LYS A 24 1.87 -11.10 -5.42
CA LYS A 24 3.20 -11.53 -5.90
C LYS A 24 4.33 -11.15 -4.95
N SER A 25 4.24 -9.97 -4.33
CA SER A 25 5.24 -9.51 -3.37
C SER A 25 5.20 -10.32 -2.08
N PHE A 26 4.00 -10.71 -1.63
CA PHE A 26 3.83 -11.59 -0.49
C PHE A 26 4.40 -12.98 -0.76
N GLU A 27 4.10 -13.57 -1.92
CA GLU A 27 4.68 -14.85 -2.38
C GLU A 27 6.22 -14.80 -2.44
N ALA A 28 6.79 -13.64 -2.79
CA ALA A 28 8.23 -13.39 -2.79
C ALA A 28 8.84 -13.12 -1.41
N GLY A 29 8.06 -13.16 -0.32
CA GLY A 29 8.54 -13.02 1.06
C GLY A 29 8.62 -11.58 1.59
N PHE A 30 8.03 -10.61 0.89
CA PHE A 30 7.90 -9.25 1.40
C PHE A 30 6.80 -9.20 2.46
N SER A 31 7.02 -8.41 3.51
CA SER A 31 6.13 -8.40 4.68
C SER A 31 5.79 -7.00 5.20
N ARG A 32 6.10 -5.96 4.43
CA ARG A 32 5.81 -4.56 4.77
C ARG A 32 5.36 -3.81 3.51
N ILE A 33 4.37 -2.94 3.67
CA ILE A 33 3.88 -2.06 2.60
C ILE A 33 4.08 -0.62 3.05
N PHE A 34 4.61 0.21 2.15
CA PHE A 34 4.65 1.66 2.27
C PHE A 34 3.71 2.23 1.23
N SER A 35 2.61 2.85 1.66
CA SER A 35 1.69 3.53 0.74
C SER A 35 2.00 5.02 0.71
N CYS A 36 2.14 5.58 -0.48
CA CYS A 36 2.30 7.00 -0.63
C CYS A 36 0.94 7.71 -0.58
N LEU A 37 0.76 8.59 0.40
CA LEU A 37 -0.47 9.34 0.65
C LEU A 37 -0.46 10.74 0.00
N LEU A 38 0.27 10.91 -1.10
CA LEU A 38 0.55 12.23 -1.71
C LEU A 38 -0.68 13.00 -2.22
N SER A 39 -1.88 12.45 -2.10
CA SER A 39 -3.12 13.03 -2.63
C SER A 39 -4.17 13.41 -1.60
N SER A 40 -3.90 13.19 -0.31
CA SER A 40 -4.84 13.64 0.69
C SER A 40 -4.52 15.08 1.08
N THR A 41 -5.28 16.00 0.52
CA THR A 41 -5.58 17.29 1.16
C THR A 41 -6.39 17.11 2.46
N GLU A 42 -6.75 15.88 2.83
CA GLU A 42 -7.51 15.56 4.04
C GLU A 42 -6.61 15.22 5.23
N ASN A 43 -7.16 15.42 6.43
CA ASN A 43 -6.46 15.14 7.68
C ASN A 43 -6.01 13.67 7.75
N LYS A 44 -4.76 13.45 8.17
CA LYS A 44 -4.12 12.15 8.42
C LYS A 44 -5.00 11.13 9.14
N GLU A 45 -5.84 11.59 10.06
CA GLU A 45 -6.77 10.76 10.84
C GLU A 45 -7.88 10.10 9.98
N ILE A 46 -8.39 10.81 8.97
CA ILE A 46 -9.45 10.32 8.08
C ILE A 46 -8.92 9.20 7.19
N ILE A 47 -7.71 9.39 6.65
CA ILE A 47 -7.00 8.40 5.85
C ILE A 47 -6.81 7.09 6.62
N LEU A 48 -6.34 7.18 7.88
CA LEU A 48 -6.13 6.02 8.75
C LEU A 48 -7.43 5.26 9.04
N LYS A 49 -8.56 5.96 9.11
CA LYS A 49 -9.88 5.33 9.33
C LYS A 49 -10.34 4.54 8.10
N ASN A 50 -10.08 5.05 6.90
CA ASN A 50 -10.48 4.41 5.65
C ASN A 50 -9.64 3.16 5.32
N LEU A 51 -8.37 3.12 5.74
CA LEU A 51 -7.47 1.99 5.49
C LEU A 51 -7.64 0.80 6.45
N LYS A 52 -8.33 0.98 7.59
CA LYS A 52 -8.53 -0.06 8.63
C LYS A 52 -9.83 -0.86 8.46
N LYS A 53 -10.46 -0.80 7.29
CA LYS A 53 -11.70 -1.53 7.02
C LYS A 53 -11.46 -3.01 6.81
#